data_AF-A0A3P7U2M9-F1
#
_entry.id   AF-A0A3P7U2M9-F1
#
_cell.length_a   1.000
_cell.length_b   1.000
_cell.length_c   1.000
_cell.angle_alpha   90.00
_cell.angle_beta   90.00
_cell.angle_gamma   90.00
#
_symmetry.space_group_name_H-M   'P 1'
#
loop_
_entity.id
_entity.type
_entity.pdbx_description
1 polymer ?
#
loop_
_entity_poly.entity_id
_entity_poly.type
_entity_poly.pdbx_seq_one_letter_code
_entity_poly.pdbx_strand_id
1 'polypeptide(L)'
;MYTNINFSEKHGESFMKLMKSVDRAGPCLIVIETTSDRVFGAFASQGFICGPRHTGDNQCFLFEDRQKLHIYNATGYNNNFGYLNAGQVSLPNGIGIGGYGENWSFFLHEDFSNGSSTSGISTFEKCWLAGETTFKMKNVEVWSIGAKCNERIDTEVQNDLDKQHALTNKNEARLLFELSGKDFHGDSYKE
;
A
#
# COMPACT_ATOMS: atom_id res chain seq x y z
N MET A 1 -2.85 2.29 -21.48
CA MET A 1 -1.69 3.19 -21.28
C MET A 1 -1.01 2.68 -20.03
N TYR A 2 0.23 2.18 -20.13
CA TYR A 2 0.98 1.69 -18.96
C TYR A 2 1.62 2.89 -18.26
N THR A 3 1.41 3.02 -16.96
CA THR A 3 2.10 4.03 -16.15
C THR A 3 3.15 3.33 -15.31
N ASN A 4 4.40 3.74 -15.50
CA ASN A 4 5.53 3.23 -14.73
C ASN A 4 5.82 4.21 -13.58
N ILE A 5 5.92 3.68 -12.38
CA ILE A 5 6.22 4.40 -11.14
C ILE A 5 7.45 3.72 -10.54
N ASN A 6 8.57 4.44 -10.40
CA ASN A 6 9.81 3.86 -9.91
C ASN A 6 10.27 4.54 -8.63
N PHE A 7 10.90 3.74 -7.78
CA PHE A 7 11.81 4.17 -6.75
C PHE A 7 13.18 3.55 -7.03
N SER A 8 14.24 4.35 -6.97
CA SER A 8 15.60 3.82 -6.93
C SER A 8 16.43 4.58 -5.91
N GLU A 9 17.35 3.87 -5.25
CA GLU A 9 18.31 4.48 -4.32
C GLU A 9 19.13 5.59 -5.01
N LYS A 10 19.33 5.49 -6.33
CA LYS A 10 20.09 6.43 -7.14
C LYS A 10 19.28 7.63 -7.65
N HIS A 11 17.96 7.53 -7.74
CA HIS A 11 17.10 8.56 -8.35
C HIS A 11 16.36 9.42 -7.33
N GLY A 12 16.44 9.12 -6.04
CA GLY A 12 16.00 10.04 -4.97
C GLY A 12 14.50 10.35 -4.95
N GLU A 13 13.67 9.60 -5.68
CA GLU A 13 12.23 9.70 -5.52
C GLU A 13 11.83 9.15 -4.14
N SER A 14 10.92 9.82 -3.43
CA SER A 14 10.50 9.36 -2.10
C SER A 14 9.65 8.10 -2.22
N PHE A 15 9.97 7.04 -1.47
CA PHE A 15 9.14 5.83 -1.38
C PHE A 15 7.70 6.13 -0.93
N MET A 16 7.49 7.19 -0.14
CA MET A 16 6.15 7.70 0.19
C MET A 16 5.34 8.11 -1.05
N LYS A 17 6.01 8.67 -2.06
CA LYS A 17 5.38 9.01 -3.35
C LYS A 17 4.97 7.74 -4.09
N LEU A 18 5.81 6.71 -4.07
CA LEU A 18 5.50 5.40 -4.64
C LEU A 18 4.30 4.78 -3.92
N MET A 19 4.29 4.67 -2.59
CA MET A 19 3.15 4.14 -1.83
C MET A 19 1.85 4.90 -2.12
N LYS A 20 1.89 6.24 -2.16
CA LYS A 20 0.72 7.07 -2.52
C LYS A 20 0.22 6.81 -3.93
N SER A 21 1.12 6.55 -4.87
CA SER A 21 0.75 6.28 -6.26
C SER A 21 0.24 4.86 -6.51
N VAL A 22 0.59 3.92 -5.64
CA VAL A 22 0.14 2.52 -5.66
C VAL A 22 -1.29 2.39 -5.11
N ASP A 23 -1.66 3.24 -4.15
CA ASP A 23 -3.02 3.28 -3.62
C ASP A 23 -4.05 3.53 -4.73
N ARG A 24 -4.98 2.59 -4.87
CA ARG A 24 -6.05 2.60 -5.89
C ARG A 24 -5.55 2.67 -7.33
N ALA A 25 -4.29 2.29 -7.59
CA ALA A 25 -3.72 2.23 -8.95
C ALA A 25 -4.41 1.19 -9.85
N GLY A 26 -5.12 0.23 -9.25
CA GLY A 26 -5.67 -0.94 -9.95
C GLY A 26 -4.60 -2.00 -10.20
N PRO A 27 -4.84 -2.96 -11.12
CA PRO A 27 -3.93 -4.07 -11.38
C PRO A 27 -2.51 -3.60 -11.68
N CYS A 28 -1.52 -4.12 -10.95
CA CYS A 28 -0.13 -3.70 -11.10
C CYS A 28 0.87 -4.83 -10.88
N LEU A 29 2.08 -4.65 -11.43
CA LEU A 29 3.22 -5.52 -11.25
C LEU A 29 4.27 -4.80 -10.41
N ILE A 30 4.71 -5.42 -9.33
CA ILE A 30 5.81 -4.95 -8.49
C ILE A 30 7.05 -5.75 -8.86
N VAL A 31 8.16 -5.06 -9.12
CA VAL A 31 9.47 -5.65 -9.38
C VAL A 31 10.46 -5.09 -8.35
N ILE A 32 11.19 -5.97 -7.67
CA ILE A 32 12.16 -5.64 -6.64
C ILE A 32 13.51 -6.21 -7.07
N GLU A 33 14.53 -5.35 -7.10
CA GLU A 33 15.93 -5.74 -7.18
C GLU A 33 16.57 -5.52 -5.81
N THR A 34 17.18 -6.55 -5.23
CA THR A 34 17.88 -6.44 -3.95
C THR A 34 19.36 -6.11 -4.13
N THR A 35 20.02 -5.68 -3.05
CA THR A 35 21.48 -5.51 -3.03
C THR A 35 22.25 -6.84 -3.07
N SER A 36 21.54 -7.96 -2.88
CA SER A 36 22.05 -9.33 -3.02
C SER A 36 21.85 -9.89 -4.45
N ASP A 37 21.59 -9.01 -5.43
CA ASP A 37 21.38 -9.34 -6.85
C ASP A 37 20.23 -10.33 -7.09
N ARG A 38 19.19 -10.26 -6.24
CA ARG A 38 17.94 -11.02 -6.43
C ARG A 38 16.92 -10.12 -7.11
N VAL A 39 16.25 -10.65 -8.14
CA VAL A 39 15.14 -9.98 -8.80
C VAL A 39 13.88 -10.82 -8.63
N PHE A 40 12.86 -10.24 -8.01
CA PHE A 40 11.59 -10.91 -7.76
C PHE A 40 10.46 -9.92 -7.63
N GLY A 41 9.23 -10.40 -7.51
CA GLY A 41 8.10 -9.53 -7.35
C GLY A 41 6.76 -10.25 -7.35
N ALA A 42 5.72 -9.49 -7.62
CA ALA A 42 4.35 -10.00 -7.69
C ALA A 42 3.51 -9.23 -8.68
N PHE A 43 2.52 -9.92 -9.24
CA PHE A 43 1.37 -9.31 -9.86
C PHE A 43 0.21 -9.23 -8.86
N ALA A 44 -0.26 -8.00 -8.60
CA ALA A 44 -1.42 -7.71 -7.77
C ALA A 44 -2.63 -7.48 -8.69
N SER A 45 -3.52 -8.46 -8.77
CA SER A 45 -4.61 -8.50 -9.76
C SER A 45 -5.61 -7.36 -9.65
N GLN A 46 -5.78 -6.79 -8.46
CA GLN A 46 -6.69 -5.66 -8.21
C GLN A 46 -5.95 -4.42 -7.68
N GLY A 47 -4.63 -4.48 -7.59
CA GLY A 47 -3.83 -3.45 -6.95
C GLY A 47 -4.00 -3.43 -5.43
N PHE A 48 -3.90 -2.24 -4.85
CA PHE A 48 -3.93 -2.01 -3.42
C PHE A 48 -4.94 -0.94 -3.05
N ILE A 49 -5.49 -1.05 -1.85
CA ILE A 49 -6.28 0.00 -1.19
C ILE A 49 -5.67 0.17 0.18
N CYS A 50 -5.26 1.39 0.51
CA CYS A 50 -4.67 1.68 1.81
C CYS A 50 -5.67 1.36 2.94
N GLY A 51 -5.27 0.50 3.88
CA GLY A 51 -6.08 0.12 5.02
C GLY A 51 -5.80 -1.28 5.55
N PRO A 52 -6.59 -1.75 6.54
CA PRO A 52 -6.36 -3.03 7.20
C PRO A 52 -6.73 -4.25 6.34
N ARG A 53 -7.35 -4.04 5.18
CA ARG A 53 -7.92 -5.11 4.34
C ARG A 53 -6.96 -5.52 3.24
N HIS A 54 -6.86 -6.81 2.99
CA HIS A 54 -6.19 -7.31 1.80
C HIS A 54 -7.02 -7.11 0.52
N THR A 55 -6.33 -6.94 -0.59
CA THR A 55 -6.89 -6.77 -1.94
C THR A 55 -6.37 -7.85 -2.89
N GLY A 56 -7.10 -8.12 -3.98
CA GLY A 56 -6.72 -9.10 -4.99
C GLY A 56 -7.48 -10.42 -4.87
N ASP A 57 -7.14 -11.34 -5.78
CA ASP A 57 -7.78 -12.65 -5.93
C ASP A 57 -6.76 -13.70 -6.40
N ASN A 58 -7.24 -14.90 -6.76
CA ASN A 58 -6.42 -16.01 -7.23
C ASN A 58 -5.67 -15.76 -8.55
N GLN A 59 -5.89 -14.61 -9.22
CA GLN A 59 -5.07 -14.20 -10.37
C GLN A 59 -3.76 -13.54 -9.94
N CYS A 60 -3.60 -13.20 -8.66
CA CYS A 60 -2.31 -12.79 -8.11
C CYS A 60 -1.30 -13.93 -8.24
N PHE A 61 -0.05 -13.58 -8.53
CA PHE A 61 1.07 -14.52 -8.55
C PHE A 61 2.36 -13.83 -8.13
N LEU A 62 3.30 -14.62 -7.61
CA LEU A 62 4.68 -14.19 -7.37
C LEU A 62 5.55 -14.60 -8.54
N PHE A 63 6.66 -13.91 -8.73
CA PHE A 63 7.69 -14.34 -9.66
C PHE A 63 9.09 -14.09 -9.11
N GLU A 64 10.06 -14.86 -9.57
CA GLU A 64 11.48 -14.57 -9.40
C GLU A 64 12.23 -14.80 -10.71
N ASP A 65 13.21 -13.94 -10.97
CA ASP A 65 14.14 -14.09 -12.07
C ASP A 65 15.44 -14.75 -11.56
N ARG A 66 15.75 -15.92 -12.14
CA ARG A 66 16.99 -16.67 -11.90
C ARG A 66 17.64 -16.98 -13.24
N GLN A 67 17.95 -18.25 -13.51
CA GLN A 67 18.34 -18.69 -14.86
C GLN A 67 17.15 -18.67 -15.83
N LYS A 68 15.93 -18.76 -15.30
CA LYS A 68 14.65 -18.67 -16.00
C LYS A 68 13.65 -17.99 -15.07
N LEU A 69 12.64 -17.35 -15.65
CA LEU A 69 11.52 -16.78 -14.90
C LEU A 69 10.70 -17.92 -14.28
N HIS A 70 10.53 -17.86 -12.96
CA HIS A 70 9.64 -18.77 -12.21
C HIS A 70 8.41 -18.00 -11.74
N ILE A 71 7.23 -18.61 -11.88
CA ILE A 71 5.95 -18.08 -11.43
C ILE A 71 5.42 -18.98 -10.30
N TYR A 72 4.93 -18.39 -9.23
CA TYR A 72 4.29 -19.06 -8.10
C TYR A 72 2.84 -18.58 -7.98
N ASN A 73 1.90 -19.47 -8.25
CA ASN A 73 0.47 -19.13 -8.31
C ASN A 73 -0.18 -19.13 -6.92
N ALA A 74 -1.35 -18.51 -6.82
CA ALA A 74 -2.20 -18.60 -5.64
C ALA A 74 -2.61 -20.06 -5.36
N THR A 75 -2.59 -20.48 -4.09
CA THR A 75 -3.00 -21.84 -3.68
C THR A 75 -4.50 -21.99 -3.49
N GLY A 76 -5.22 -20.88 -3.32
CA GLY A 76 -6.63 -20.84 -2.90
C GLY A 76 -6.86 -21.09 -1.40
N TYR A 77 -5.81 -21.17 -0.57
CA TYR A 77 -5.95 -21.42 0.87
C TYR A 77 -6.54 -20.23 1.65
N ASN A 78 -6.18 -19.00 1.26
CA ASN A 78 -6.67 -17.76 1.87
C ASN A 78 -6.71 -16.62 0.84
N ASN A 79 -7.21 -15.46 1.25
CA ASN A 79 -7.35 -14.26 0.40
C ASN A 79 -6.36 -13.15 0.77
N ASN A 80 -5.22 -13.47 1.39
CA ASN A 80 -4.27 -12.50 1.91
C ASN A 80 -3.26 -12.05 0.83
N PHE A 81 -3.76 -11.57 -0.32
CA PHE A 81 -2.94 -11.34 -1.51
C PHE A 81 -2.12 -10.06 -1.44
N GLY A 82 -2.74 -8.88 -1.54
CA GLY A 82 -2.07 -7.58 -1.46
C GLY A 82 -2.44 -6.83 -0.20
N TYR A 83 -1.50 -6.13 0.40
CA TYR A 83 -1.69 -5.31 1.59
C TYR A 83 -0.94 -3.98 1.42
N LEU A 84 -1.58 -2.87 1.78
CA LEU A 84 -0.98 -1.54 1.79
C LEU A 84 -1.46 -0.78 3.02
N ASN A 85 -0.53 -0.23 3.78
CA ASN A 85 -0.86 0.64 4.90
C ASN A 85 0.23 1.68 5.13
N ALA A 86 -0.13 2.81 5.73
CA ALA A 86 0.80 3.88 6.05
C ALA A 86 0.35 4.62 7.32
N GLY A 87 1.30 5.04 8.15
CA GLY A 87 1.05 5.85 9.36
C GLY A 87 0.18 5.20 10.46
N GLN A 88 -0.01 3.88 10.46
CA GLN A 88 -0.74 3.18 11.53
C GLN A 88 0.16 2.84 12.72
N VAL A 89 -0.41 2.84 13.93
CA VAL A 89 0.32 2.52 15.16
C VAL A 89 0.33 1.01 15.46
N SER A 90 -0.78 0.33 15.16
CA SER A 90 -1.00 -1.08 15.55
C SER A 90 -0.82 -2.08 14.41
N LEU A 91 -0.68 -1.61 13.18
CA LEU A 91 -0.59 -2.44 11.98
C LEU A 91 0.71 -2.17 11.22
N PRO A 92 1.25 -3.16 10.48
CA PRO A 92 2.46 -2.96 9.69
C PRO A 92 2.25 -1.86 8.64
N ASN A 93 3.17 -0.91 8.53
CA ASN A 93 3.14 0.11 7.49
C ASN A 93 4.08 -0.26 6.36
N GLY A 94 3.58 -0.25 5.13
CA GLY A 94 4.30 -0.70 3.96
C GLY A 94 3.42 -1.41 2.95
N ILE A 95 4.07 -2.10 2.02
CA ILE A 95 3.44 -2.91 0.97
C ILE A 95 3.75 -4.37 1.23
N GLY A 96 2.72 -5.19 1.46
CA GLY A 96 2.84 -6.62 1.69
C GLY A 96 2.21 -7.43 0.57
N ILE A 97 2.83 -8.56 0.21
CA ILE A 97 2.23 -9.57 -0.66
C ILE A 97 2.24 -10.93 0.04
N GLY A 98 1.10 -11.62 0.02
CA GLY A 98 0.96 -13.00 0.44
C GLY A 98 1.36 -13.18 1.89
N GLY A 99 0.50 -12.81 2.84
CA GLY A 99 0.86 -12.85 4.25
C GLY A 99 0.00 -12.00 5.18
N TYR A 100 0.35 -12.03 6.46
CA TYR A 100 -0.26 -11.20 7.50
C TYR A 100 0.68 -11.09 8.72
N GLY A 101 0.59 -9.98 9.44
CA GLY A 101 1.39 -9.74 10.66
C GLY A 101 2.87 -9.61 10.32
N GLU A 102 3.67 -10.58 10.72
CA GLU A 102 5.13 -10.62 10.48
C GLU A 102 5.52 -11.61 9.36
N ASN A 103 4.56 -12.41 8.87
CA ASN A 103 4.84 -13.49 7.91
C ASN A 103 4.32 -13.09 6.53
N TRP A 104 5.25 -12.82 5.60
CA TRP A 104 4.95 -12.34 4.25
C TRP A 104 5.80 -13.03 3.20
N SER A 105 5.25 -13.20 1.99
CA SER A 105 6.03 -13.69 0.84
C SER A 105 7.10 -12.67 0.52
N PHE A 106 6.71 -11.40 0.50
CA PHE A 106 7.58 -10.28 0.81
C PHE A 106 6.79 -9.10 1.39
N PHE A 107 7.48 -8.23 2.12
CA PHE A 107 6.97 -6.98 2.66
C PHE A 107 8.01 -5.87 2.47
N LEU A 108 7.59 -4.72 1.97
CA LEU A 108 8.40 -3.51 1.84
C LEU A 108 7.98 -2.55 2.96
N HIS A 109 8.87 -2.27 3.91
CA HIS A 109 8.57 -1.41 5.04
C HIS A 109 8.43 0.06 4.62
N GLU A 110 7.58 0.83 5.30
CA GLU A 110 7.32 2.25 5.03
C GLU A 110 8.60 3.12 5.08
N ASP A 111 9.52 2.76 5.98
CA ASP A 111 10.82 3.43 6.14
C ASP A 111 11.81 3.12 5.00
N PHE A 112 11.46 2.15 4.15
CA PHE A 112 12.25 1.62 3.05
C PHE A 112 13.67 1.17 3.46
N SER A 113 13.93 1.00 4.75
CA SER A 113 15.27 0.62 5.23
C SER A 113 15.58 -0.83 4.86
N ASN A 114 14.55 -1.67 4.92
CA ASN A 114 14.61 -3.09 4.65
C ASN A 114 13.28 -3.58 4.09
N GLY A 115 13.29 -4.78 3.53
CA GLY A 115 12.12 -5.60 3.27
C GLY A 115 12.22 -6.91 4.05
N SER A 116 11.09 -7.59 4.22
CA SER A 116 11.02 -8.88 4.91
C SER A 116 10.46 -9.96 4.00
N SER A 117 10.94 -11.20 4.12
CA SER A 117 10.45 -12.35 3.34
C SER A 117 10.48 -13.59 4.22
N THR A 118 9.51 -14.48 4.05
CA THR A 118 9.42 -15.75 4.80
C THR A 118 9.34 -16.91 3.81
N SER A 119 10.05 -18.00 4.12
CA SER A 119 9.93 -19.23 3.34
C SER A 119 8.60 -19.93 3.63
N GLY A 120 7.74 -20.07 2.62
CA GLY A 120 6.53 -20.89 2.72
C GLY A 120 5.35 -20.18 3.38
N ILE A 121 4.77 -19.20 2.67
CA ILE A 121 3.47 -18.63 3.00
C ILE A 121 2.37 -19.37 2.25
N SER A 122 1.28 -19.72 2.93
CA SER A 122 0.21 -20.54 2.36
C SER A 122 -0.60 -19.85 1.26
N THR A 123 -0.51 -18.53 1.07
CA THR A 123 -1.25 -17.79 0.03
C THR A 123 -0.81 -18.19 -1.38
N PHE A 124 0.48 -18.48 -1.58
CA PHE A 124 1.07 -18.82 -2.86
C PHE A 124 1.80 -20.16 -2.80
N GLU A 125 2.15 -20.72 -3.97
CA GLU A 125 3.03 -21.87 -4.05
C GLU A 125 4.33 -21.63 -3.28
N LYS A 126 4.85 -22.69 -2.65
CA LYS A 126 5.98 -22.58 -1.72
C LYS A 126 7.22 -22.01 -2.44
N CYS A 127 7.64 -20.83 -2.01
CA CYS A 127 8.82 -20.14 -2.51
C CYS A 127 9.60 -19.46 -1.37
N TRP A 128 10.82 -19.00 -1.69
CA TRP A 128 11.57 -18.06 -0.86
C TRP A 128 12.30 -17.08 -1.77
N LEU A 129 11.64 -15.96 -2.06
CA LEU A 129 12.01 -15.04 -3.14
C LEU A 129 13.35 -14.35 -2.88
N ALA A 130 13.46 -13.70 -1.72
CA ALA A 130 14.68 -13.00 -1.32
C ALA A 130 15.82 -13.97 -0.96
N GLY A 131 15.51 -15.20 -0.54
CA GLY A 131 16.51 -16.15 -0.03
C GLY A 131 17.06 -15.78 1.35
N GLU A 132 16.52 -14.73 1.97
CA GLU A 132 16.85 -14.22 3.29
C GLU A 132 15.58 -13.70 3.99
N THR A 133 15.59 -13.59 5.31
CA THR A 133 14.43 -13.13 6.09
C THR A 133 14.24 -11.62 6.01
N THR A 134 15.34 -10.89 5.88
CA THR A 134 15.39 -9.43 5.75
C THR A 134 16.32 -9.11 4.61
N PHE A 135 15.86 -8.32 3.64
CA PHE A 135 16.62 -7.95 2.45
C PHE A 135 16.69 -6.42 2.32
N LYS A 136 17.70 -5.93 1.60
CA LYS A 136 17.80 -4.51 1.23
C LYS A 136 17.46 -4.33 -0.24
N MET A 137 16.63 -3.32 -0.51
CA MET A 137 16.20 -2.97 -1.86
C MET A 137 17.21 -2.03 -2.52
N LYS A 138 17.58 -2.35 -3.76
CA LYS A 138 18.39 -1.50 -4.64
C LYS A 138 17.48 -0.69 -5.58
N ASN A 139 16.48 -1.35 -6.16
CA ASN A 139 15.49 -0.73 -7.04
C ASN A 139 14.11 -1.36 -6.79
N VAL A 140 13.05 -0.53 -6.85
CA VAL A 140 11.67 -1.00 -6.79
C VAL A 140 10.85 -0.29 -7.85
N GLU A 141 10.23 -1.07 -8.72
CA GLU A 141 9.40 -0.58 -9.81
C GLU A 141 7.98 -1.10 -9.68
N VAL A 142 7.02 -0.21 -9.90
CA VAL A 142 5.61 -0.57 -9.98
C VAL A 142 5.06 -0.18 -11.34
N TRP A 143 4.53 -1.18 -12.04
CA TRP A 143 3.98 -1.04 -13.37
C TRP A 143 2.46 -1.19 -13.31
N SER A 144 1.74 -0.10 -13.56
CA SER A 144 0.27 -0.12 -13.62
C SER A 144 -0.18 -0.68 -14.96
N ILE A 145 -0.97 -1.76 -14.92
CA ILE A 145 -1.37 -2.56 -16.10
C ILE A 145 -2.84 -2.31 -16.48
N GLY A 146 -3.67 -1.92 -15.51
CA GLY A 146 -5.11 -1.75 -15.69
C GLY A 146 -5.62 -0.34 -15.46
N ALA A 147 -6.94 -0.18 -15.58
CA ALA A 147 -7.63 1.01 -15.10
C ALA A 147 -7.51 1.11 -13.58
N LYS A 148 -7.49 2.35 -13.06
CA LYS A 148 -7.49 2.61 -11.62
C LYS A 148 -8.70 1.98 -10.95
N CYS A 149 -8.53 1.58 -9.69
CA CYS A 149 -9.63 1.02 -8.92
C CYS A 149 -10.66 2.12 -8.64
N ASN A 150 -11.86 1.95 -9.21
CA ASN A 150 -12.99 2.87 -9.08
C ASN A 150 -13.86 2.57 -7.85
N GLU A 151 -13.40 1.74 -6.91
CA GLU A 151 -14.19 1.45 -5.70
C GLU A 151 -14.52 2.77 -4.99
N ARG A 152 -15.76 3.21 -5.17
CA ARG A 152 -16.38 4.30 -4.42
C ARG A 152 -16.27 3.86 -2.96
N ILE A 153 -15.54 4.61 -2.15
CA ILE A 153 -15.86 4.64 -0.73
C ILE A 153 -17.34 4.98 -0.69
N ASP A 154 -18.16 4.20 0.01
CA ASP A 154 -19.56 4.54 0.24
C ASP A 154 -19.59 6.01 0.62
N THR A 155 -20.18 6.83 -0.25
CA THR A 155 -20.01 8.28 -0.25
C THR A 155 -20.53 8.90 1.05
N GLU A 156 -21.25 8.12 1.85
CA GLU A 156 -21.75 8.41 3.19
C GLU A 156 -20.63 8.40 4.24
N VAL A 157 -19.70 7.43 4.23
CA VAL A 157 -18.67 7.29 5.28
C VAL A 157 -17.62 8.39 5.16
N GLN A 158 -17.17 8.71 3.95
CA GLN A 158 -16.21 9.81 3.74
C GLN A 158 -16.86 11.17 4.02
N ASN A 159 -18.12 11.38 3.59
CA ASN A 159 -18.83 12.62 3.91
C ASN A 159 -19.06 12.79 5.41
N ASP A 160 -19.31 11.71 6.15
CA ASP A 160 -19.48 11.79 7.60
C ASP A 160 -18.15 12.07 8.32
N LEU A 161 -17.04 11.49 7.87
CA LEU A 161 -15.70 11.83 8.36
C LEU A 161 -15.35 13.30 8.07
N ASP A 162 -15.59 13.77 6.84
CA ASP A 162 -15.31 15.15 6.45
C ASP A 162 -16.20 16.16 7.20
N LYS A 163 -17.48 15.81 7.44
CA LYS A 163 -18.39 16.60 8.29
C LYS A 163 -17.93 16.65 9.75
N GLN A 164 -17.48 15.52 10.30
CA GLN A 164 -16.95 15.43 11.67
C GLN A 164 -15.70 16.31 11.82
N HIS A 165 -14.76 16.26 10.87
CA HIS A 165 -13.57 17.10 10.87
C HIS A 165 -13.90 18.59 10.74
N ALA A 166 -14.82 18.97 9.84
CA ALA A 166 -15.24 20.36 9.69
C ALA A 166 -15.95 20.92 10.94
N LEU A 167 -16.74 20.09 11.62
CA LEU A 167 -17.46 20.45 12.84
C LEU A 167 -16.49 20.62 14.03
N THR A 168 -15.54 19.71 14.19
CA THR A 168 -14.48 19.80 15.21
C THR A 168 -13.65 21.07 15.03
N ASN A 169 -13.16 21.35 13.81
CA ASN A 169 -12.40 22.57 13.52
C ASN A 169 -13.21 23.85 13.80
N LYS A 170 -14.51 23.84 13.51
CA LYS A 170 -15.39 24.98 13.80
C LYS A 170 -15.57 25.21 15.30
N ASN A 171 -15.71 24.14 16.08
CA ASN A 171 -15.84 24.22 17.52
C ASN A 171 -14.54 24.68 18.19
N GLU A 172 -13.40 24.17 17.73
CA GLU A 172 -12.08 24.60 18.19
C GLU A 172 -11.82 26.08 17.89
N ALA A 173 -12.14 26.54 16.67
CA ALA A 173 -12.04 27.95 16.32
C ALA A 173 -12.92 28.82 17.21
N ARG A 174 -14.17 28.40 17.48
CA ARG A 174 -15.10 29.13 18.34
C ARG A 174 -14.60 29.22 19.79
N LEU A 175 -14.10 28.13 20.36
CA LEU A 175 -13.52 28.11 21.71
C LEU A 175 -12.32 29.07 21.83
N LEU A 176 -11.46 29.13 20.80
CA LEU A 176 -10.33 30.07 20.75
C LEU A 176 -10.80 31.54 20.72
N PHE A 177 -11.89 31.84 20.01
CA PHE A 177 -12.46 33.19 19.97
C PHE A 177 -13.10 33.59 21.31
N GLU A 178 -13.85 32.69 21.96
CA GLU A 178 -14.45 32.93 23.27
C GLU A 178 -13.37 33.19 24.34
N LEU A 179 -12.27 32.43 24.34
CA LEU A 179 -11.12 32.65 25.23
C LEU A 179 -10.39 33.98 24.95
N SER A 180 -10.50 34.51 23.73
CA SER A 180 -9.92 35.79 23.32
C SER A 180 -10.79 37.02 23.66
N GLY A 181 -11.99 36.80 24.21
CA GLY A 181 -12.94 37.85 24.58
C GLY A 181 -13.61 38.55 23.40
N LYS A 182 -13.66 37.90 22.22
CA LYS A 182 -14.32 38.41 21.00
C LYS A 182 -15.45 37.48 20.57
N ASP A 183 -16.65 38.01 20.38
CA ASP A 183 -17.82 37.23 19.93
C ASP A 183 -17.77 36.90 18.43
N PHE A 184 -18.13 35.66 18.09
CA PHE A 184 -18.19 35.16 16.72
C PHE A 184 -19.54 35.48 16.07
N HIS A 185 -19.60 36.48 15.17
CA HIS A 185 -20.77 36.74 14.32
C HIS A 185 -20.60 36.04 12.97
N GLY A 186 -21.19 34.84 12.82
CA GLY A 186 -21.34 34.19 11.53
C GLY A 186 -22.78 34.37 11.03
N ASP A 187 -22.97 35.29 10.08
CA ASP A 187 -24.27 35.58 9.48
C ASP A 187 -24.88 34.33 8.82
N SER A 188 -26.14 34.05 9.18
CA SER A 188 -26.97 33.05 8.52
C SER A 188 -27.63 33.67 7.30
N TYR A 189 -27.17 33.33 6.09
CA TYR A 189 -27.99 33.52 4.89
C TYR A 189 -28.98 32.35 4.79
N LYS A 190 -30.26 32.66 5.00
CA LYS A 190 -31.39 31.88 4.50
C LYS A 190 -31.98 32.63 3.29
N GLU A 191 -32.16 31.86 2.22
CA GLU A 191 -32.67 32.15 0.86
C GLU A 191 -31.77 32.98 -0.07
#